data_AF-A0A831XVU0-F1
#
_entry.id   AF-A0A831XVU0-F1
#
_cell.length_a   1.000
_cell.length_b   1.000
_cell.length_c   1.000
_cell.angle_alpha   90.00
_cell.angle_beta   90.00
_cell.angle_gamma   90.00
#
_symmetry.space_group_name_H-M   'P 1'
#
loop_
_entity.id
_entity.type
_entity.pdbx_description
1 polymer ?
#
loop_
_entity_poly.entity_id
_entity_poly.type
_entity_poly.pdbx_seq_one_letter_code
_entity_poly.pdbx_strand_id
1 'polypeptide(L)'
;MNAQKCLKSRKKILFKAMAVLVASGFFMVLGGVFSSVTAVEKSQPGMTEVQPVPDVEHPMMKPKMYSKEMKCPNCGMMINMWARTRHTFHHPEGDFTTCSIRCMADKAVNSGAEPSAAQVALYLDPDTMVPVESAAYVIGSTAPGTMTMQSKIAFADTSSAEQFASTYGGEVVDFQGAFAAAKTELPKSRMLIDQKRKKTGKIKVPTETDTCVVCGMYPAKYPQHNCQIWAMDGGTLHFCSTQCMVNFNADPAKFIKEPVQAKMAWVTLYSDGMYESAYGAYYVVGSKVDGPMGREAIPFKFKKNAEEFVGVNGGKIVSFPQLTPGLVMEGK
;
A
#
# COMPACT_ATOMS: atom_id res chain seq x y z
N MET A 1 6.31 43.34 15.02
CA MET A 1 6.51 44.09 13.77
C MET A 1 7.45 43.33 12.84
N ASN A 2 6.84 42.70 11.82
CA ASN A 2 7.31 42.38 10.46
C ASN A 2 8.65 41.68 10.20
N ALA A 3 8.60 40.35 10.14
CA ALA A 3 9.47 39.48 9.35
C ALA A 3 8.86 39.24 7.95
N GLN A 4 8.79 40.27 7.10
CA GLN A 4 8.23 40.18 5.74
C GLN A 4 9.19 40.69 4.65
N LYS A 5 10.49 40.75 4.94
CA LYS A 5 11.54 41.14 3.99
C LYS A 5 12.66 40.11 3.93
N CYS A 6 12.35 38.90 3.46
CA CYS A 6 13.38 37.93 3.06
C CYS A 6 12.95 37.05 1.88
N LEU A 7 12.22 37.63 0.92
CA LEU A 7 11.88 36.99 -0.35
C LEU A 7 11.88 38.03 -1.48
N LYS A 8 13.06 38.54 -1.84
CA LYS A 8 13.27 39.34 -3.05
C LYS A 8 14.77 39.43 -3.39
N SER A 9 15.38 38.30 -3.72
CA SER A 9 16.66 38.25 -4.44
C SER A 9 16.96 36.81 -4.83
N ARG A 10 16.61 36.45 -6.07
CA ARG A 10 17.16 35.35 -6.90
C ARG A 10 16.21 35.09 -8.07
N LYS A 11 16.10 36.08 -8.96
CA LYS A 11 15.64 35.90 -10.34
C LYS A 11 16.71 36.52 -11.23
N LYS A 12 17.31 35.67 -12.07
CA LYS A 12 18.10 35.91 -13.29
C LYS A 12 19.31 34.98 -13.26
N ILE A 13 19.31 34.00 -14.16
CA ILE A 13 20.44 33.63 -15.04
C ILE A 13 19.98 32.51 -15.98
N LEU A 14 19.98 32.86 -17.28
CA LEU A 14 20.15 32.04 -18.49
C LEU A 14 19.14 30.94 -18.85
N PHE A 15 18.29 31.26 -19.83
CA PHE A 15 17.96 30.35 -20.93
C PHE A 15 18.30 31.06 -22.24
N LYS A 16 19.27 30.51 -23.00
CA LYS A 16 19.57 30.94 -24.37
C LYS A 16 18.51 30.35 -25.30
N ALA A 17 17.90 31.21 -26.11
CA ALA A 17 17.03 30.84 -27.22
C ALA A 17 17.87 30.44 -28.44
N MET A 18 17.58 29.28 -29.05
CA MET A 18 17.91 28.99 -30.44
C MET A 18 16.63 29.16 -31.26
N ALA A 19 16.60 30.20 -32.09
CA ALA A 19 15.64 30.34 -33.17
C ALA A 19 16.25 29.66 -34.41
N VAL A 20 15.56 28.66 -34.96
CA VAL A 20 15.86 28.09 -36.28
C VAL A 20 14.83 28.65 -37.25
N LEU A 21 15.33 29.33 -38.28
CA LEU A 21 14.57 29.85 -39.40
C LEU A 21 13.88 28.72 -40.17
N VAL A 22 12.60 28.91 -40.46
CA VAL A 22 11.86 28.17 -41.49
C VAL A 22 12.14 28.84 -42.83
N ALA A 23 12.86 28.15 -43.71
CA ALA A 23 13.04 28.56 -45.10
C ALA A 23 12.03 27.82 -45.97
N SER A 24 11.15 28.60 -46.61
CA SER A 24 10.16 28.15 -47.59
C SER A 24 10.87 27.76 -48.89
N GLY A 25 10.95 26.47 -49.17
CA GLY A 25 11.49 25.92 -50.41
C GLY A 25 10.37 25.38 -51.32
N PHE A 26 10.12 26.11 -52.39
CA PHE A 26 9.27 25.73 -53.53
C PHE A 26 9.91 24.50 -54.23
N PHE A 27 9.18 23.39 -54.38
CA PHE A 27 9.63 22.27 -55.22
C PHE A 27 8.49 21.74 -56.09
N MET A 28 8.76 21.77 -57.40
CA MET A 28 7.93 21.29 -58.50
C MET A 28 7.46 19.84 -58.30
N VAL A 29 6.17 19.62 -58.55
CA VAL A 29 5.61 18.28 -58.79
C VAL A 29 5.83 17.94 -60.26
N LEU A 30 6.69 16.95 -60.52
CA LEU A 30 6.76 16.23 -61.80
C LEU A 30 6.54 14.75 -61.53
N GLY A 31 5.68 14.16 -62.36
CA GLY A 31 5.06 12.86 -62.17
C GLY A 31 6.03 11.68 -62.10
N GLY A 32 5.60 10.66 -61.35
CA GLY A 32 6.21 9.34 -61.30
C GLY A 32 5.12 8.31 -61.01
N VAL A 33 4.88 7.44 -61.99
CA VAL A 33 3.92 6.34 -61.95
C VAL A 33 4.37 5.31 -60.91
N PHE A 34 3.60 5.11 -59.84
CA PHE A 34 3.85 4.01 -58.90
C PHE A 34 3.02 2.78 -59.32
N SER A 35 3.74 1.75 -59.77
CA SER A 35 3.20 0.40 -59.90
C SER A 35 2.96 -0.19 -58.51
N SER A 36 1.76 -0.72 -58.31
CA SER A 36 1.33 -1.41 -57.10
C SER A 36 2.09 -2.72 -56.93
N VAL A 37 3.02 -2.75 -55.97
CA VAL A 37 3.54 -4.01 -55.42
C VAL A 37 2.56 -4.44 -54.33
N THR A 38 1.88 -5.56 -54.54
CA THR A 38 1.01 -6.20 -53.56
C THR A 38 1.86 -6.75 -52.42
N ALA A 39 1.77 -6.12 -51.25
CA ALA A 39 2.27 -6.70 -50.01
C ALA A 39 1.34 -7.86 -49.62
N VAL A 40 1.89 -9.07 -49.55
CA VAL A 40 1.24 -10.24 -48.95
C VAL A 40 1.20 -10.02 -47.44
N GLU A 41 0.02 -9.66 -46.94
CA GLU A 41 -0.27 -9.54 -45.52
C GLU A 41 -0.35 -10.96 -44.92
N LYS A 42 0.67 -11.34 -44.15
CA LYS A 42 0.64 -12.57 -43.35
C LYS A 42 -0.44 -12.40 -42.28
N SER A 43 -1.49 -13.22 -42.36
CA SER A 43 -2.54 -13.30 -41.35
C SER A 43 -1.95 -13.72 -40.00
N GLN A 44 -2.12 -12.86 -38.99
CA GLN A 44 -1.87 -13.21 -37.59
C GLN A 44 -2.97 -14.16 -37.10
N PRO A 45 -2.65 -15.23 -36.34
CA PRO A 45 -3.65 -16.11 -35.75
C PRO A 45 -4.53 -15.33 -34.76
N GLY A 46 -5.84 -15.61 -34.78
CA GLY A 46 -6.85 -14.87 -34.04
C GLY A 46 -6.60 -14.81 -32.55
N MET A 47 -6.72 -13.59 -31.99
CA MET A 47 -6.83 -13.39 -30.55
C MET A 47 -8.14 -14.02 -30.07
N THR A 48 -8.04 -15.08 -29.28
CA THR A 48 -9.18 -15.64 -28.55
C THR A 48 -9.82 -14.56 -27.67
N GLU A 49 -11.15 -14.45 -27.73
CA GLU A 49 -11.91 -13.48 -26.94
C GLU A 49 -11.75 -13.80 -25.44
N VAL A 50 -11.04 -12.92 -24.72
CA VAL A 50 -10.81 -13.06 -23.28
C VAL A 50 -12.14 -12.97 -22.53
N GLN A 51 -12.45 -13.97 -21.71
CA GLN A 51 -13.68 -14.03 -20.94
C GLN A 51 -13.72 -12.93 -19.85
N PRO A 52 -14.93 -12.46 -19.48
CA PRO A 52 -15.11 -11.58 -18.35
C PRO A 52 -14.64 -12.23 -17.04
N VAL A 53 -14.61 -11.42 -15.98
CA VAL A 53 -14.12 -11.81 -14.66
C VAL A 53 -14.64 -13.20 -14.25
N PRO A 54 -13.78 -14.14 -13.81
CA PRO A 54 -14.22 -15.45 -13.31
C PRO A 54 -15.27 -15.30 -12.21
N ASP A 55 -16.25 -16.21 -12.19
CA ASP A 55 -17.28 -16.27 -11.14
C ASP A 55 -16.70 -16.82 -9.84
N VAL A 56 -15.86 -16.00 -9.20
CA VAL A 56 -15.23 -16.28 -7.92
C VAL A 56 -15.45 -15.08 -7.00
N GLU A 57 -16.04 -15.34 -5.84
CA GLU A 57 -16.23 -14.32 -4.82
C GLU A 57 -14.86 -13.89 -4.27
N HIS A 58 -14.53 -12.60 -4.45
CA HIS A 58 -13.31 -11.99 -3.93
C HIS A 58 -13.49 -10.48 -3.72
N PRO A 59 -13.42 -9.95 -2.48
CA PRO A 59 -13.23 -10.67 -1.22
C PRO A 59 -14.43 -11.55 -0.88
N MET A 60 -14.18 -12.62 -0.12
CA MET A 60 -15.22 -13.45 0.47
C MET A 60 -15.91 -12.70 1.61
N MET A 61 -17.22 -12.48 1.52
CA MET A 61 -17.98 -11.70 2.49
C MET A 61 -18.36 -12.52 3.73
N LYS A 62 -18.53 -13.83 3.58
CA LYS A 62 -18.79 -14.79 4.66
C LYS A 62 -17.81 -15.97 4.60
N PRO A 63 -16.51 -15.73 4.79
CA PRO A 63 -15.51 -16.78 4.67
C PRO A 63 -15.58 -17.75 5.86
N LYS A 64 -15.24 -19.01 5.62
CA LYS A 64 -14.80 -19.91 6.70
C LYS A 64 -13.42 -19.49 7.22
N MET A 65 -12.96 -20.13 8.29
CA MET A 65 -11.64 -19.87 8.86
C MET A 65 -10.55 -20.63 8.10
N TYR A 66 -9.91 -19.97 7.14
CA TYR A 66 -8.76 -20.48 6.37
C TYR A 66 -7.42 -20.27 7.08
N SER A 67 -7.35 -19.30 7.98
CA SER A 67 -6.17 -18.94 8.78
C SER A 67 -6.59 -18.53 10.19
N LYS A 68 -5.74 -18.84 11.16
CA LYS A 68 -5.88 -18.41 12.56
C LYS A 68 -5.57 -16.92 12.72
N GLU A 69 -4.66 -16.39 11.90
CA GLU A 69 -4.34 -14.97 11.86
C GLU A 69 -5.51 -14.20 11.26
N MET A 70 -6.17 -13.37 12.07
CA MET A 70 -7.39 -12.70 11.63
C MET A 70 -7.11 -11.49 10.75
N LYS A 71 -6.03 -10.74 10.99
CA LYS A 71 -5.69 -9.50 10.28
C LYS A 71 -4.29 -9.58 9.67
N CYS A 72 -4.16 -9.05 8.46
CA CYS A 72 -2.89 -8.87 7.80
C CYS A 72 -2.02 -7.88 8.59
N PRO A 73 -0.80 -8.25 9.00
CA PRO A 73 0.07 -7.39 9.80
C PRO A 73 0.59 -6.19 8.99
N ASN A 74 0.52 -6.24 7.66
CA ASN A 74 0.95 -5.13 6.82
C ASN A 74 -0.16 -4.09 6.56
N CYS A 75 -1.37 -4.54 6.20
CA CYS A 75 -2.43 -3.65 5.72
C CYS A 75 -3.69 -3.65 6.59
N GLY A 76 -3.75 -4.49 7.63
CA GLY A 76 -4.88 -4.69 8.55
C GLY A 76 -6.14 -5.34 7.96
N MET A 77 -6.12 -5.72 6.68
CA MET A 77 -7.23 -6.45 6.03
C MET A 77 -7.44 -7.83 6.67
N MET A 78 -8.70 -8.26 6.83
CA MET A 78 -9.09 -9.53 7.42
C MET A 78 -8.68 -10.74 6.56
N ILE A 79 -7.64 -11.49 6.92
CA ILE A 79 -7.03 -12.54 6.08
C ILE A 79 -8.06 -13.49 5.45
N ASN A 80 -9.02 -13.97 6.25
CA ASN A 80 -10.03 -14.93 5.81
C ASN A 80 -10.92 -14.41 4.66
N MET A 81 -11.17 -13.09 4.57
CA MET A 81 -11.90 -12.50 3.44
C MET A 81 -11.08 -12.44 2.15
N TRP A 82 -9.75 -12.49 2.23
CA TRP A 82 -8.81 -12.46 1.10
C TRP A 82 -8.03 -13.78 0.97
N ALA A 83 -8.61 -14.87 1.45
CA ALA A 83 -7.91 -16.15 1.62
C ALA A 83 -7.30 -16.69 0.31
N ARG A 84 -7.92 -16.45 -0.85
CA ARG A 84 -7.44 -16.90 -2.18
C ARG A 84 -6.12 -16.28 -2.63
N THR A 85 -5.69 -15.19 -1.99
CA THR A 85 -4.45 -14.51 -2.35
C THR A 85 -3.46 -14.50 -1.19
N ARG A 86 -3.70 -15.27 -0.11
CA ARG A 86 -2.88 -15.20 1.09
C ARG A 86 -1.52 -15.89 0.92
N HIS A 87 -0.54 -15.39 1.66
CA HIS A 87 0.80 -15.95 1.76
C HIS A 87 1.18 -16.13 3.22
N THR A 88 1.89 -17.22 3.53
CA THR A 88 2.58 -17.42 4.82
C THR A 88 4.08 -17.48 4.55
N PHE A 89 4.92 -16.99 5.47
CA PHE A 89 6.38 -17.03 5.30
C PHE A 89 7.11 -16.80 6.63
N HIS A 90 8.36 -17.27 6.70
CA HIS A 90 9.33 -16.94 7.73
C HIS A 90 10.03 -15.63 7.40
N HIS A 91 10.29 -14.80 8.41
CA HIS A 91 11.02 -13.54 8.29
C HIS A 91 11.81 -13.26 9.59
N PRO A 92 12.91 -12.49 9.56
CA PRO A 92 13.72 -12.21 10.76
C PRO A 92 12.99 -11.56 11.94
N GLU A 93 11.86 -10.90 11.66
CA GLU A 93 10.98 -10.26 12.66
C GLU A 93 9.81 -11.15 13.10
N GLY A 94 9.79 -12.42 12.70
CA GLY A 94 8.76 -13.40 13.03
C GLY A 94 8.08 -13.99 11.80
N ASP A 95 7.14 -14.90 12.05
CA ASP A 95 6.33 -15.52 11.00
C ASP A 95 5.12 -14.65 10.67
N PHE A 96 4.79 -14.57 9.39
CA PHE A 96 3.72 -13.69 8.91
C PHE A 96 2.76 -14.41 7.98
N THR A 97 1.47 -14.13 8.18
CA THR A 97 0.39 -14.40 7.22
C THR A 97 -0.09 -13.08 6.62
N THR A 98 0.01 -12.92 5.32
CA THR A 98 -0.41 -11.70 4.61
C THR A 98 -1.55 -11.97 3.64
N CYS A 99 -2.39 -10.96 3.37
CA CYS A 99 -3.55 -11.12 2.49
C CYS A 99 -3.20 -11.19 1.00
N SER A 100 -1.96 -10.85 0.61
CA SER A 100 -1.53 -10.77 -0.78
C SER A 100 -0.02 -10.82 -0.94
N ILE A 101 0.45 -11.26 -2.12
CA ILE A 101 1.86 -11.16 -2.53
C ILE A 101 2.37 -9.72 -2.46
N ARG A 102 1.50 -8.73 -2.72
CA ARG A 102 1.83 -7.32 -2.53
C ARG A 102 2.18 -7.02 -1.07
N CYS A 103 1.43 -7.54 -0.11
CA CYS A 103 1.70 -7.27 1.31
C CYS A 103 2.97 -7.97 1.80
N MET A 104 3.27 -9.16 1.26
CA MET A 104 4.56 -9.81 1.46
C MET A 104 5.71 -8.98 0.87
N ALA A 105 5.55 -8.45 -0.36
CA ALA A 105 6.55 -7.59 -0.99
C ALA A 105 6.75 -6.28 -0.22
N ASP A 106 5.67 -5.68 0.24
CA ASP A 106 5.68 -4.48 1.07
C ASP A 106 6.41 -4.73 2.39
N LYS A 107 6.16 -5.86 3.07
CA LYS A 107 6.93 -6.25 4.26
C LYS A 107 8.41 -6.37 3.97
N ALA A 108 8.79 -7.06 2.89
CA ALA A 108 10.19 -7.28 2.53
C ALA A 108 10.93 -5.97 2.25
N VAL A 109 10.32 -5.07 1.47
CA VAL A 109 10.91 -3.77 1.16
C VAL A 109 10.97 -2.87 2.39
N ASN A 110 9.94 -2.89 3.24
CA ASN A 110 9.88 -2.04 4.43
C ASN A 110 10.88 -2.47 5.51
N SER A 111 11.11 -3.77 5.68
CA SER A 111 12.07 -4.32 6.65
C SER A 111 13.50 -4.36 6.13
N GLY A 112 13.68 -4.45 4.80
CA GLY A 112 14.97 -4.71 4.18
C GLY A 112 15.37 -6.20 4.19
N ALA A 113 14.45 -7.11 4.50
CA ALA A 113 14.70 -8.55 4.56
C ALA A 113 13.72 -9.36 3.72
N GLU A 114 14.24 -10.34 2.99
CA GLU A 114 13.44 -11.21 2.11
C GLU A 114 12.68 -12.30 2.91
N PRO A 115 11.49 -12.73 2.44
CA PRO A 115 10.78 -13.87 3.03
C PRO A 115 11.50 -15.18 2.71
N SER A 116 11.33 -16.18 3.59
CA SER A 116 11.81 -17.55 3.38
C SER A 116 10.73 -18.57 3.71
N ALA A 117 10.85 -19.79 3.18
CA ALA A 117 9.85 -20.86 3.29
C ALA A 117 8.42 -20.37 3.01
N ALA A 118 8.26 -19.56 1.96
CA ALA A 118 6.99 -18.94 1.67
C ALA A 118 6.02 -19.98 1.09
N GLN A 119 4.75 -19.90 1.51
CA GLN A 119 3.66 -20.65 0.92
C GLN A 119 2.58 -19.71 0.42
N VAL A 120 1.78 -20.17 -0.54
CA VAL A 120 0.68 -19.41 -1.15
C VAL A 120 -0.59 -20.25 -1.24
N ALA A 121 -1.74 -19.63 -1.00
CA ALA A 121 -3.03 -20.25 -1.25
C ALA A 121 -3.33 -20.31 -2.75
N LEU A 122 -3.91 -21.42 -3.20
CA LEU A 122 -4.37 -21.52 -4.58
C LEU A 122 -5.62 -20.65 -4.78
N TYR A 123 -5.66 -19.94 -5.90
CA TYR A 123 -6.71 -18.95 -6.15
C TYR A 123 -8.10 -19.57 -6.26
N LEU A 124 -8.20 -20.73 -6.91
CA LEU A 124 -9.47 -21.46 -7.06
C LEU A 124 -9.77 -22.37 -5.86
N ASP A 125 -8.74 -22.85 -5.15
CA ASP A 125 -8.84 -23.71 -3.97
C ASP A 125 -8.13 -23.08 -2.75
N PRO A 126 -8.80 -22.16 -2.02
CA PRO A 126 -8.21 -21.46 -0.90
C PRO A 126 -7.95 -22.33 0.33
N ASP A 127 -8.38 -23.59 0.37
CA ASP A 127 -8.00 -24.52 1.44
C ASP A 127 -6.55 -25.01 1.30
N THR A 128 -6.06 -25.06 0.07
CA THR A 128 -4.74 -25.60 -0.25
C THR A 128 -3.68 -24.49 -0.25
N MET A 129 -2.62 -24.70 0.54
CA MET A 129 -1.39 -23.90 0.52
C MET A 129 -0.27 -24.75 -0.08
N VAL A 130 0.52 -24.18 -0.98
CA VAL A 130 1.69 -24.84 -1.58
C VAL A 130 2.95 -23.97 -1.41
N PRO A 131 4.17 -24.56 -1.38
CA PRO A 131 5.40 -23.79 -1.49
C PRO A 131 5.40 -22.91 -2.73
N VAL A 132 5.84 -21.66 -2.60
CA VAL A 132 5.79 -20.70 -3.72
C VAL A 132 6.66 -21.13 -4.90
N GLU A 133 7.71 -21.92 -4.66
CA GLU A 133 8.62 -22.47 -5.67
C GLU A 133 7.94 -23.52 -6.55
N SER A 134 6.88 -24.17 -6.06
CA SER A 134 6.06 -25.11 -6.83
C SER A 134 4.89 -24.45 -7.56
N ALA A 135 4.51 -23.24 -7.18
CA ALA A 135 3.35 -22.55 -7.72
C ALA A 135 3.68 -21.80 -9.03
N ALA A 136 2.70 -21.73 -9.93
CA ALA A 136 2.73 -20.79 -11.05
C ALA A 136 1.78 -19.62 -10.77
N TYR A 137 2.10 -18.44 -11.29
CA TYR A 137 1.32 -17.23 -11.12
C TYR A 137 0.81 -16.73 -12.46
N VAL A 138 -0.43 -16.24 -12.50
CA VAL A 138 -0.95 -15.48 -13.64
C VAL A 138 -0.98 -14.00 -13.28
N ILE A 139 -0.21 -13.19 -14.01
CA ILE A 139 -0.19 -11.73 -13.90
C ILE A 139 -1.19 -11.10 -14.87
N GLY A 140 -2.03 -10.19 -14.38
CA GLY A 140 -2.82 -9.32 -15.27
C GLY A 140 -4.03 -9.98 -15.94
N SER A 141 -4.48 -11.12 -15.43
CA SER A 141 -5.77 -11.70 -15.83
C SER A 141 -6.96 -10.81 -15.45
N THR A 142 -8.15 -11.08 -16.01
CA THR A 142 -9.41 -10.41 -15.63
C THR A 142 -9.85 -10.72 -14.20
N ALA A 143 -9.26 -11.71 -13.54
CA ALA A 143 -9.56 -12.04 -12.15
C ALA A 143 -9.17 -10.92 -11.18
N PRO A 144 -9.97 -10.65 -10.14
CA PRO A 144 -9.65 -9.61 -9.18
C PRO A 144 -8.43 -9.97 -8.33
N GLY A 145 -7.43 -9.09 -8.33
CA GLY A 145 -6.29 -9.18 -7.42
C GLY A 145 -6.52 -8.47 -6.09
N THR A 146 -5.66 -8.74 -5.10
CA THR A 146 -5.69 -8.07 -3.79
C THR A 146 -4.62 -6.98 -3.70
N MET A 147 -5.06 -5.73 -3.48
CA MET A 147 -4.19 -4.57 -3.27
C MET A 147 -3.23 -4.28 -4.43
N THR A 148 -3.70 -4.51 -5.66
CA THR A 148 -2.90 -4.47 -6.89
C THR A 148 -3.69 -3.87 -8.05
N MET A 149 -2.98 -3.27 -9.02
CA MET A 149 -3.50 -2.84 -10.33
C MET A 149 -3.51 -3.99 -11.33
N GLN A 150 -2.62 -4.97 -11.18
CA GLN A 150 -2.53 -6.17 -12.02
C GLN A 150 -2.57 -7.40 -11.11
N SER A 151 -3.57 -8.26 -11.31
CA SER A 151 -3.71 -9.49 -10.52
C SER A 151 -2.43 -10.32 -10.58
N LYS A 152 -2.15 -11.06 -9.50
CA LYS A 152 -0.98 -11.94 -9.32
C LYS A 152 -1.48 -13.15 -8.56
N ILE A 153 -2.21 -14.01 -9.26
CA ILE A 153 -2.97 -15.11 -8.66
C ILE A 153 -2.23 -16.42 -8.83
N ALA A 154 -2.22 -17.27 -7.80
CA ALA A 154 -1.42 -18.48 -7.76
C ALA A 154 -2.22 -19.73 -8.12
N PHE A 155 -1.56 -20.65 -8.80
CA PHE A 155 -2.05 -21.96 -9.22
C PHE A 155 -1.05 -23.04 -8.80
N ALA A 156 -1.53 -24.28 -8.75
CA ALA A 156 -0.73 -25.41 -8.26
C ALA A 156 0.49 -25.70 -9.14
N ASP A 157 0.36 -25.42 -10.44
CA ASP A 157 1.37 -25.71 -11.45
C ASP A 157 1.18 -24.84 -12.70
N THR A 158 2.15 -24.89 -13.62
CA THR A 158 2.11 -24.14 -14.89
C THR A 158 0.92 -24.51 -15.76
N SER A 159 0.52 -25.79 -15.80
CA SER A 159 -0.57 -26.25 -16.68
C SER A 159 -1.91 -25.63 -16.28
N SER A 160 -2.23 -25.64 -14.99
CA SER A 160 -3.44 -25.01 -14.45
C SER A 160 -3.43 -23.49 -14.61
N ALA A 161 -2.26 -22.84 -14.50
CA ALA A 161 -2.11 -21.41 -14.78
C ALA A 161 -2.32 -21.07 -16.27
N GLU A 162 -1.78 -21.87 -17.19
CA GLU A 162 -1.96 -21.70 -18.64
C GLU A 162 -3.42 -21.91 -19.06
N GLN A 163 -4.08 -22.94 -18.52
CA GLN A 163 -5.51 -23.15 -18.75
C GLN A 163 -6.32 -21.95 -18.29
N PHE A 164 -6.03 -21.42 -17.10
CA PHE A 164 -6.69 -20.22 -16.61
C PHE A 164 -6.42 -19.01 -17.50
N ALA A 165 -5.16 -18.77 -17.87
CA ALA A 165 -4.76 -17.65 -18.72
C ALA A 165 -5.36 -17.72 -20.13
N SER A 166 -5.57 -18.92 -20.68
CA SER A 166 -6.24 -19.10 -21.98
C SER A 166 -7.69 -18.59 -21.98
N THR A 167 -8.34 -18.60 -20.81
CA THR A 167 -9.74 -18.17 -20.63
C THR A 167 -9.82 -16.72 -20.20
N TYR A 168 -9.02 -16.32 -19.20
CA TYR A 168 -9.13 -15.03 -18.51
C TYR A 168 -7.99 -14.06 -18.83
N GLY A 169 -7.12 -14.43 -19.76
CA GLY A 169 -5.93 -13.66 -20.11
C GLY A 169 -4.87 -13.65 -19.01
N GLY A 170 -3.82 -12.86 -19.25
CA GLY A 170 -2.69 -12.70 -18.35
C GLY A 170 -1.46 -13.51 -18.76
N GLU A 171 -0.36 -13.22 -18.10
CA GLU A 171 0.96 -13.81 -18.34
C GLU A 171 1.29 -14.82 -17.24
N VAL A 172 1.67 -16.04 -17.62
CA VAL A 172 2.11 -17.07 -16.68
C VAL A 172 3.57 -16.85 -16.33
N VAL A 173 3.87 -16.71 -15.04
CA VAL A 173 5.23 -16.53 -14.50
C VAL A 173 5.43 -17.39 -13.26
N ASP A 174 6.68 -17.50 -12.81
CA ASP A 174 7.02 -18.12 -11.54
C ASP A 174 6.84 -17.14 -10.35
N PHE A 175 7.13 -17.62 -9.15
CA PHE A 175 7.09 -16.78 -7.95
C PHE A 175 8.02 -15.55 -8.04
N GLN A 176 9.23 -15.71 -8.60
CA GLN A 176 10.20 -14.61 -8.66
C GLN A 176 9.70 -13.47 -9.55
N GLY A 177 9.14 -13.80 -10.71
CA GLY A 177 8.49 -12.84 -11.60
C GLY A 177 7.30 -12.14 -10.92
N ALA A 178 6.41 -12.89 -10.28
CA ALA A 178 5.26 -12.34 -9.58
C ALA A 178 5.67 -11.43 -8.40
N PHE A 179 6.69 -11.81 -7.64
CA PHE A 179 7.18 -11.07 -6.49
C PHE A 179 7.95 -9.81 -6.90
N ALA A 180 8.76 -9.88 -7.95
CA ALA A 180 9.43 -8.72 -8.55
C ALA A 180 8.41 -7.71 -9.10
N ALA A 181 7.38 -8.19 -9.80
CA ALA A 181 6.27 -7.36 -10.26
C ALA A 181 5.53 -6.70 -9.08
N ALA A 182 5.32 -7.42 -7.97
CA ALA A 182 4.70 -6.88 -6.76
C ALA A 182 5.55 -5.77 -6.12
N LYS A 183 6.87 -5.96 -6.02
CA LYS A 183 7.81 -4.96 -5.49
C LYS A 183 7.84 -3.70 -6.36
N THR A 184 7.93 -3.86 -7.67
CA THR A 184 7.96 -2.76 -8.65
C THR A 184 6.70 -1.89 -8.56
N GLU A 185 5.56 -2.51 -8.23
CA GLU A 185 4.28 -1.84 -8.14
C GLU A 185 4.08 -1.01 -6.86
N LEU A 186 4.87 -1.25 -5.80
CA LEU A 186 4.62 -0.69 -4.47
C LEU A 186 4.46 0.84 -4.45
N PRO A 187 5.33 1.65 -5.10
CA PRO A 187 5.21 3.10 -5.04
C PRO A 187 3.88 3.61 -5.61
N LYS A 188 3.53 3.14 -6.82
CA LYS A 188 2.31 3.54 -7.52
C LYS A 188 1.06 3.02 -6.83
N SER A 189 1.06 1.73 -6.43
CA SER A 189 -0.08 1.14 -5.74
C SER A 189 -0.35 1.82 -4.40
N ARG A 190 0.68 2.19 -3.62
CA ARG A 190 0.53 2.93 -2.35
C ARG A 190 -0.21 4.25 -2.56
N MET A 191 0.18 5.04 -3.56
CA MET A 191 -0.49 6.31 -3.90
C MET A 191 -1.96 6.09 -4.28
N LEU A 192 -2.24 5.13 -5.16
CA LEU A 192 -3.60 4.85 -5.61
C LEU A 192 -4.49 4.30 -4.49
N ILE A 193 -3.93 3.52 -3.58
CA ILE A 193 -4.66 2.97 -2.43
C ILE A 193 -5.04 4.09 -1.45
N ASP A 194 -4.12 4.99 -1.14
CA ASP A 194 -4.40 6.17 -0.31
C ASP A 194 -5.51 7.03 -0.93
N GLN A 195 -5.39 7.36 -2.21
CA GLN A 195 -6.42 8.11 -2.96
C GLN A 195 -7.77 7.39 -2.95
N LYS A 196 -7.79 6.07 -3.22
CA LYS A 196 -9.02 5.27 -3.22
C LYS A 196 -9.66 5.26 -1.83
N ARG A 197 -8.88 5.04 -0.77
CA ARG A 197 -9.39 5.01 0.62
C ARG A 197 -9.98 6.36 1.02
N LYS A 198 -9.37 7.47 0.62
CA LYS A 198 -9.90 8.83 0.81
C LYS A 198 -11.20 9.03 0.03
N LYS A 199 -11.21 8.70 -1.27
CA LYS A 199 -12.38 8.81 -2.14
C LYS A 199 -13.58 7.98 -1.65
N THR A 200 -13.33 6.79 -1.11
CA THR A 200 -14.40 5.90 -0.59
C THR A 200 -14.72 6.13 0.89
N GLY A 201 -14.19 7.20 1.52
CA GLY A 201 -14.46 7.52 2.92
C GLY A 201 -13.93 6.54 3.97
N LYS A 202 -13.02 5.61 3.58
CA LYS A 202 -12.33 4.69 4.51
C LYS A 202 -11.25 5.39 5.32
N ILE A 203 -10.72 6.47 4.74
CA ILE A 203 -9.86 7.46 5.38
C ILE A 203 -10.61 8.77 5.23
N LYS A 204 -10.89 9.45 6.33
CA LYS A 204 -11.43 10.81 6.31
C LYS A 204 -10.32 11.75 6.74
N VAL A 205 -9.92 12.65 5.84
CA VAL A 205 -8.92 13.68 6.19
C VAL A 205 -9.63 14.65 7.16
N PRO A 206 -9.07 14.90 8.36
CA PRO A 206 -9.69 15.81 9.31
C PRO A 206 -9.87 17.21 8.73
N THR A 207 -11.02 17.80 9.00
CA THR A 207 -11.38 19.19 8.70
C THR A 207 -11.11 20.08 9.91
N GLU A 208 -11.27 21.39 9.74
CA GLU A 208 -11.04 22.38 10.82
C GLU A 208 -12.02 22.22 12.00
N THR A 209 -13.16 21.57 11.78
CA THR A 209 -14.18 21.32 12.82
C THR A 209 -14.03 19.97 13.50
N ASP A 210 -13.24 19.05 12.93
CA ASP A 210 -13.01 17.74 13.55
C ASP A 210 -12.14 17.89 14.80
N THR A 211 -12.50 17.17 15.85
CA THR A 211 -11.79 17.19 17.14
C THR A 211 -11.22 15.81 17.44
N CYS A 212 -10.08 15.79 18.14
CA CYS A 212 -9.51 14.58 18.68
C CYS A 212 -10.40 14.05 19.81
N VAL A 213 -10.80 12.78 19.73
CA VAL A 213 -11.68 12.14 20.72
C VAL A 213 -11.05 12.00 22.12
N VAL A 214 -9.74 12.21 22.24
CA VAL A 214 -8.99 12.09 23.50
C VAL A 214 -8.75 13.44 24.15
N CYS A 215 -8.22 14.42 23.41
CA CYS A 215 -7.78 15.71 23.98
C CYS A 215 -8.55 16.92 23.48
N GLY A 216 -9.50 16.76 22.54
CA GLY A 216 -10.29 17.87 21.96
C GLY A 216 -9.53 18.76 20.97
N MET A 217 -8.22 18.56 20.77
CA MET A 217 -7.45 19.33 19.78
C MET A 217 -7.87 19.03 18.35
N TYR A 218 -7.70 20.01 17.46
CA TYR A 218 -8.10 19.92 16.05
C TYR A 218 -7.04 19.19 15.21
N PRO A 219 -7.27 17.93 14.76
CA PRO A 219 -6.26 17.15 14.05
C PRO A 219 -5.84 17.77 12.71
N ALA A 220 -6.71 18.56 12.07
CA ALA A 220 -6.36 19.31 10.86
C ALA A 220 -5.13 20.23 11.02
N LYS A 221 -4.80 20.65 12.25
CA LYS A 221 -3.59 21.44 12.55
C LYS A 221 -2.31 20.61 12.61
N TYR A 222 -2.40 19.28 12.60
CA TYR A 222 -1.28 18.34 12.79
C TYR A 222 -1.25 17.24 11.72
N PRO A 223 -1.22 17.58 10.42
CA PRO A 223 -1.33 16.59 9.33
C PRO A 223 -0.27 15.47 9.37
N GLN A 224 0.92 15.74 9.91
CA GLN A 224 2.00 14.77 10.05
C GLN A 224 1.86 13.81 11.25
N HIS A 225 0.87 14.02 12.11
CA HIS A 225 0.60 13.22 13.31
C HIS A 225 -0.82 12.65 13.34
N ASN A 226 -1.60 12.89 12.28
CA ASN A 226 -2.98 12.46 12.19
C ASN A 226 -3.11 10.95 12.30
N CYS A 227 -3.92 10.51 13.25
CA CYS A 227 -4.35 9.13 13.35
C CYS A 227 -5.87 9.05 13.29
N GLN A 228 -6.39 7.90 12.90
CA GLN A 228 -7.83 7.66 12.89
C GLN A 228 -8.17 6.18 13.03
N ILE A 229 -9.31 5.91 13.65
CA ILE A 229 -9.93 4.58 13.67
C ILE A 229 -11.19 4.65 12.82
N TRP A 230 -11.25 3.82 11.78
CA TRP A 230 -12.46 3.57 11.03
C TRP A 230 -13.21 2.42 11.70
N ALA A 231 -14.45 2.66 12.12
CA ALA A 231 -15.27 1.71 12.85
C ALA A 231 -16.11 0.82 11.91
N MET A 232 -16.62 -0.30 12.44
CA MET A 232 -17.42 -1.27 11.67
C MET A 232 -18.75 -0.69 11.16
N ASP A 233 -19.31 0.27 11.89
CA ASP A 233 -20.52 1.04 11.53
C ASP A 233 -20.26 2.15 10.49
N GLY A 234 -19.01 2.35 10.06
CA GLY A 234 -18.62 3.40 9.12
C GLY A 234 -18.22 4.73 9.76
N GLY A 235 -18.33 4.85 11.09
CA GLY A 235 -17.85 5.98 11.87
C GLY A 235 -16.33 6.17 11.77
N THR A 236 -15.86 7.38 12.06
CA THR A 236 -14.43 7.69 12.09
C THR A 236 -14.11 8.46 13.35
N LEU A 237 -13.19 7.92 14.15
CA LEU A 237 -12.61 8.64 15.29
C LEU A 237 -11.30 9.26 14.83
N HIS A 238 -11.11 10.56 15.10
CA HIS A 238 -9.89 11.28 14.79
C HIS A 238 -9.00 11.44 16.03
N PHE A 239 -7.69 11.43 15.80
CA PHE A 239 -6.69 11.69 16.82
C PHE A 239 -5.63 12.66 16.27
N CYS A 240 -5.22 13.63 17.08
CA CYS A 240 -4.18 14.59 16.69
C CYS A 240 -2.77 14.00 16.76
N SER A 241 -2.58 12.84 17.38
CA SER A 241 -1.29 12.21 17.66
C SER A 241 -1.41 10.69 17.78
N THR A 242 -0.29 9.98 17.61
CA THR A 242 -0.24 8.53 17.89
C THR A 242 -0.42 8.28 19.39
N GLN A 243 0.14 9.14 20.24
CA GLN A 243 -0.07 9.11 21.70
C GLN A 243 -1.55 9.08 22.07
N CYS A 244 -2.38 9.97 21.49
CA CYS A 244 -3.83 9.95 21.71
C CYS A 244 -4.46 8.64 21.23
N MET A 245 -4.11 8.14 20.05
CA MET A 245 -4.65 6.88 19.54
C MET A 245 -4.27 5.68 20.44
N VAL A 246 -3.04 5.66 20.98
CA VAL A 246 -2.56 4.62 21.90
C VAL A 246 -3.30 4.68 23.24
N ASN A 247 -3.50 5.88 23.80
CA ASN A 247 -4.30 6.08 25.01
C ASN A 247 -5.74 5.61 24.82
N PHE A 248 -6.35 5.94 23.68
CA PHE A 248 -7.69 5.47 23.34
C PHE A 248 -7.76 3.95 23.23
N ASN A 249 -6.81 3.32 22.53
CA ASN A 249 -6.81 1.86 22.39
C ASN A 249 -6.61 1.11 23.72
N ALA A 250 -5.92 1.72 24.69
CA ALA A 250 -5.72 1.14 26.01
C ALA A 250 -6.98 1.19 26.89
N ASP A 251 -7.79 2.25 26.76
CA ASP A 251 -9.01 2.40 27.56
C ASP A 251 -10.07 3.26 26.82
N PRO A 252 -10.77 2.72 25.82
CA PRO A 252 -11.74 3.48 25.03
C PRO A 252 -12.88 4.07 25.88
N ALA A 253 -13.29 3.36 26.94
CA ALA A 253 -14.41 3.73 27.80
C ALA A 253 -14.18 5.03 28.57
N LYS A 254 -12.92 5.47 28.73
CA LYS A 254 -12.58 6.79 29.28
C LYS A 254 -12.94 7.95 28.36
N PHE A 255 -13.01 7.72 27.05
CA PHE A 255 -13.08 8.77 26.05
C PHE A 255 -14.42 8.80 25.31
N ILE A 256 -15.08 7.64 25.16
CA ILE A 256 -16.38 7.54 24.50
C ILE A 256 -17.36 6.75 25.37
N LYS A 257 -18.62 7.19 25.36
CA LYS A 257 -19.71 6.51 26.10
C LYS A 257 -20.17 5.25 25.38
N GLU A 258 -20.32 5.35 24.06
CA GLU A 258 -20.76 4.26 23.20
C GLU A 258 -19.53 3.56 22.60
N PRO A 259 -19.24 2.30 22.96
CA PRO A 259 -18.10 1.59 22.41
C PRO A 259 -18.21 1.42 20.90
N VAL A 260 -17.12 1.64 20.18
CA VAL A 260 -17.04 1.35 18.74
C VAL A 260 -16.15 0.14 18.48
N GLN A 261 -16.55 -0.71 17.53
CA GLN A 261 -15.71 -1.80 17.07
C GLN A 261 -14.77 -1.29 15.97
N ALA A 262 -13.47 -1.29 16.24
CA ALA A 262 -12.46 -0.85 15.29
C ALA A 262 -12.35 -1.81 14.09
N LYS A 263 -12.63 -1.30 12.90
CA LYS A 263 -12.41 -2.01 11.63
C LYS A 263 -10.95 -1.88 11.21
N MET A 264 -10.48 -0.63 11.09
CA MET A 264 -9.12 -0.29 10.66
C MET A 264 -8.57 0.86 11.48
N ALA A 265 -7.25 0.87 11.70
CA ALA A 265 -6.52 2.00 12.26
C ALA A 265 -5.53 2.53 11.22
N TRP A 266 -5.48 3.85 11.08
CA TRP A 266 -4.60 4.55 10.15
C TRP A 266 -3.78 5.60 10.88
N VAL A 267 -2.52 5.77 10.45
CA VAL A 267 -1.62 6.83 10.91
C VAL A 267 -1.03 7.55 9.70
N THR A 268 -0.74 8.83 9.79
CA THR A 268 0.10 9.49 8.81
C THR A 268 1.56 9.23 9.13
N LEU A 269 2.37 8.98 8.10
CA LEU A 269 3.79 8.68 8.25
C LEU A 269 4.59 9.97 8.37
N TYR A 270 5.54 10.01 9.29
CA TYR A 270 6.32 11.21 9.59
C TYR A 270 7.11 11.72 8.38
N SER A 271 7.56 10.82 7.51
CA SER A 271 8.39 11.14 6.34
C SER A 271 7.66 11.84 5.20
N ASP A 272 6.38 11.54 4.98
CA ASP A 272 5.65 12.02 3.79
C ASP A 272 4.18 12.43 4.04
N GLY A 273 3.69 12.28 5.27
CA GLY A 273 2.32 12.63 5.65
C GLY A 273 1.24 11.76 4.99
N MET A 274 1.60 10.70 4.26
CA MET A 274 0.62 9.78 3.69
C MET A 274 0.07 8.86 4.78
N TYR A 275 -1.20 8.48 4.66
CA TYR A 275 -1.77 7.48 5.55
C TYR A 275 -1.22 6.09 5.27
N GLU A 276 -0.98 5.36 6.35
CA GLU A 276 -0.62 3.95 6.35
C GLU A 276 -1.47 3.20 7.39
N SER A 277 -1.63 1.89 7.19
CA SER A 277 -2.15 1.02 8.24
C SER A 277 -1.27 1.12 9.47
N ALA A 278 -1.87 1.33 10.65
CA ALA A 278 -1.11 1.40 11.89
C ALA A 278 -0.24 0.15 12.12
N TYR A 279 -0.72 -1.03 11.72
CA TYR A 279 0.00 -2.29 11.86
C TYR A 279 1.24 -2.41 10.97
N GLY A 280 1.23 -1.76 9.80
CA GLY A 280 2.31 -1.84 8.81
C GLY A 280 3.41 -0.80 8.99
N ALA A 281 3.39 -0.01 10.06
CA ALA A 281 4.37 1.03 10.35
C ALA A 281 5.35 0.60 11.47
N TYR A 282 6.56 1.15 11.41
CA TYR A 282 7.54 1.13 12.49
C TYR A 282 7.42 2.39 13.32
N TYR A 283 7.37 2.27 14.64
CA TYR A 283 7.21 3.40 15.54
C TYR A 283 8.49 3.65 16.32
N VAL A 284 8.97 4.89 16.34
CA VAL A 284 10.04 5.30 17.24
C VAL A 284 9.43 5.91 18.50
N VAL A 285 9.72 5.32 19.65
CA VAL A 285 9.32 5.82 20.98
C VAL A 285 10.55 6.23 21.80
N GLY A 286 10.37 7.14 22.76
CA GLY A 286 11.47 7.62 23.63
C GLY A 286 12.49 8.53 22.93
N SER A 287 12.16 9.07 21.75
CA SER A 287 13.02 10.02 21.05
C SER A 287 12.98 11.41 21.71
N LYS A 288 13.91 12.28 21.31
CA LYS A 288 13.92 13.71 21.69
C LYS A 288 12.90 14.57 20.94
N VAL A 289 12.24 14.02 19.92
CA VAL A 289 11.26 14.74 19.10
C VAL A 289 9.87 14.51 19.67
N ASP A 290 9.19 15.61 19.96
CA ASP A 290 7.82 15.60 20.45
C ASP A 290 6.81 15.68 19.30
N GLY A 291 5.65 15.06 19.51
CA GLY A 291 4.44 15.29 18.74
C GLY A 291 3.53 16.34 19.39
N PRO A 292 2.29 16.49 18.92
CA PRO A 292 1.35 17.51 19.39
C PRO A 292 1.03 17.44 20.89
N MET A 293 1.24 16.27 21.50
CA MET A 293 0.98 16.00 22.93
C MET A 293 2.26 15.74 23.73
N GLY A 294 3.43 16.17 23.24
CA GLY A 294 4.72 15.85 23.86
C GLY A 294 5.25 14.51 23.35
N ARG A 295 5.68 13.63 24.27
CA ARG A 295 6.28 12.32 23.92
C ARG A 295 5.42 11.53 22.95
N GLU A 296 6.02 11.02 21.90
CA GLU A 296 5.28 10.48 20.76
C GLU A 296 5.85 9.15 20.26
N ALA A 297 4.96 8.34 19.69
CA ALA A 297 5.32 7.20 18.85
C ALA A 297 5.34 7.66 17.39
N ILE A 298 6.51 7.97 16.87
CA ILE A 298 6.69 8.58 15.54
C ILE A 298 6.68 7.47 14.47
N PRO A 299 5.72 7.45 13.55
CA PRO A 299 5.55 6.36 12.59
C PRO A 299 6.38 6.53 11.32
N PHE A 300 7.01 5.44 10.88
CA PHE A 300 7.81 5.33 9.66
C PHE A 300 7.40 4.12 8.84
N LYS A 301 7.47 4.25 7.51
CA LYS A 301 7.18 3.13 6.59
C LYS A 301 8.34 2.14 6.54
N PHE A 302 9.54 2.67 6.39
CA PHE A 302 10.76 1.89 6.23
C PHE A 302 11.53 1.84 7.55
N LYS A 303 11.95 0.63 7.94
CA LYS A 303 12.76 0.40 9.14
C LYS A 303 14.05 1.21 9.10
N LYS A 304 14.72 1.25 7.94
CA LYS A 304 15.91 2.06 7.71
C LYS A 304 15.72 3.53 8.07
N ASN A 305 14.60 4.14 7.68
CA ASN A 305 14.32 5.55 8.00
C ASN A 305 14.10 5.73 9.52
N ALA A 306 13.47 4.76 10.19
CA ALA A 306 13.32 4.77 11.63
C ALA A 306 14.68 4.62 12.35
N GLU A 307 15.59 3.78 11.83
CA GLU A 307 16.94 3.59 12.36
C GLU A 307 17.79 4.86 12.21
N GLU A 308 17.75 5.50 11.04
CA GLU A 308 18.40 6.80 10.79
C GLU A 308 17.86 7.87 11.75
N PHE A 309 16.54 7.90 11.96
CA PHE A 309 15.91 8.80 12.90
C PHE A 309 16.37 8.54 14.35
N VAL A 310 16.44 7.28 14.78
CA VAL A 310 16.95 6.89 16.10
C VAL A 310 18.41 7.28 16.27
N GLY A 311 19.25 7.13 15.24
CA GLY A 311 20.66 7.53 15.30
C GLY A 311 20.87 9.01 15.63
N VAL A 312 19.95 9.88 15.19
CA VAL A 312 19.99 11.33 15.44
C VAL A 312 19.25 11.73 16.72
N ASN A 313 18.07 11.16 16.93
CA ASN A 313 17.11 11.63 17.95
C ASN A 313 17.01 10.72 19.18
N GLY A 314 17.69 9.58 19.18
CA GLY A 314 17.52 8.53 20.18
C GLY A 314 16.17 7.81 20.07
N GLY A 315 15.89 6.98 21.07
CA GLY A 315 14.67 6.17 21.14
C GLY A 315 14.88 4.73 20.70
N LYS A 316 13.78 4.00 20.55
CA LYS A 316 13.75 2.59 20.10
C LYS A 316 12.61 2.36 19.13
N ILE A 317 12.82 1.42 18.20
CA ILE A 317 11.84 1.03 17.20
C ILE A 317 10.96 -0.08 17.76
N VAL A 318 9.64 0.08 17.66
CA VAL A 318 8.63 -0.90 18.06
C VAL A 318 7.54 -1.01 17.01
N SER A 319 6.79 -2.10 17.05
CA SER A 319 5.60 -2.31 16.23
C SER A 319 4.33 -1.80 16.93
N PHE A 320 3.26 -1.60 16.17
CA PHE A 320 1.98 -1.14 16.71
C PHE A 320 1.43 -1.99 17.88
N PRO A 321 1.44 -3.35 17.84
CA PRO A 321 0.96 -4.15 18.95
C PRO A 321 1.75 -4.01 20.25
N GLN A 322 2.99 -3.51 20.17
CA GLN A 322 3.82 -3.28 21.35
C GLN A 322 3.55 -1.91 22.00
N LEU A 323 2.85 -1.00 21.31
CA LEU A 323 2.57 0.33 21.84
C LEU A 323 1.60 0.27 23.01
N THR A 324 2.01 0.88 24.12
CA THR A 324 1.19 1.11 25.31
C THR A 324 1.34 2.57 25.75
N PRO A 325 0.38 3.13 26.51
CA PRO A 325 0.53 4.46 27.08
C PRO A 325 1.84 4.64 27.85
N GLY A 326 2.20 3.65 28.67
CA GLY A 326 3.46 3.65 29.42
C GLY A 326 4.67 3.74 28.49
N LEU A 327 4.71 2.89 27.46
CA LEU A 327 5.83 2.85 26.50
C LEU A 327 6.01 4.17 25.73
N VAL A 328 4.92 4.85 25.39
CA VAL A 328 4.99 6.14 24.68
C VAL A 328 5.44 7.27 25.62
N MET A 329 5.02 7.22 26.89
CA MET A 329 5.30 8.25 27.88
C MET A 329 6.64 8.05 28.61
N GLU A 330 7.22 6.86 28.55
CA GLU A 330 8.54 6.54 29.11
C GLU A 330 9.61 7.45 28.49
N GLY A 331 10.21 8.29 29.33
CA GLY A 331 11.07 9.38 28.87
C GLY A 331 11.89 10.06 29.95
N LYS A 332 12.51 9.29 30.84
CA LYS A 332 13.91 9.41 31.30
C LYS A 332 14.29 8.16 32.10
#